data_AF-A0A1J5L1D9-F1
#
_entry.id   AF-A0A1J5L1D9-F1
#
_cell.length_a   1.000
_cell.length_b   1.000
_cell.length_c   1.000
_cell.angle_alpha   90.00
_cell.angle_beta   90.00
_cell.angle_gamma   90.00
#
_symmetry.space_group_name_H-M   'P 1'
#
loop_
_entity.id
_entity.type
_entity.pdbx_description
1 polymer ?
#
loop_
_entity_poly.entity_id
_entity_poly.type
_entity_poly.pdbx_seq_one_letter_code
_entity_poly.pdbx_strand_id
1 'polypeptide(L)'
;MINKIKKIIKENREFQYSQLKYLKELEWAQIYHDSIRGQEGIKDLSLNIGRWAGNYTFFYILNRVLKDYKPLNVLELGLGESSKFISTYLDFYLTNSNHLIIEQDKSWSSAFKLQFSLSKRSKIEICPIVEKNINEFPVKVYENLESKIQNNYDLYVVDGPHGSPRFSRYDIVSIAKKMSPNHEFIIILDDYQRQGEKDTFYKLQSVFKEKGIIIYHETFFGFKEVKIITTEKYKYCCSI
;
A
#
# COMPACT_ATOMS: atom_id res chain seq x y z
N MET A 1 -23.29 -20.43 34.81
CA MET A 1 -22.09 -21.22 34.47
C MET A 1 -21.83 -21.27 32.95
N ILE A 2 -22.80 -21.68 32.13
CA ILE A 2 -22.64 -21.79 30.65
C ILE A 2 -22.19 -20.48 29.98
N ASN A 3 -22.76 -19.33 30.36
CA ASN A 3 -22.37 -18.03 29.78
C ASN A 3 -20.91 -17.64 30.10
N LYS A 4 -20.42 -18.00 31.29
CA LYS A 4 -19.03 -17.78 31.69
C LYS A 4 -18.08 -18.64 30.85
N ILE A 5 -18.43 -19.90 30.62
CA ILE A 5 -17.67 -20.82 29.76
C ILE A 5 -17.65 -20.31 28.31
N LYS A 6 -18.80 -19.89 27.76
CA LYS A 6 -18.88 -19.31 26.40
C LYS A 6 -17.98 -18.07 26.25
N LYS A 7 -17.99 -17.19 27.25
CA LYS A 7 -17.13 -15.99 27.28
C LYS A 7 -15.65 -16.37 27.26
N ILE A 8 -15.23 -17.29 28.14
CA ILE A 8 -13.84 -17.78 28.21
C ILE A 8 -13.41 -18.42 26.88
N ILE A 9 -14.27 -19.24 26.25
CA ILE A 9 -13.96 -19.85 24.95
C ILE A 9 -13.76 -18.78 23.88
N LYS A 10 -14.61 -17.75 23.86
CA LYS A 10 -14.49 -16.63 22.91
C LYS A 10 -13.17 -15.88 23.13
N GLU A 11 -12.87 -15.49 24.36
CA GLU A 11 -11.63 -14.79 24.72
C GLU A 11 -10.40 -15.62 24.35
N ASN A 12 -10.41 -16.92 24.63
CA ASN A 12 -9.31 -17.82 24.29
C ASN A 12 -9.13 -17.96 22.76
N ARG A 13 -10.22 -18.01 21.98
CA ARG A 13 -10.15 -18.03 20.50
C ARG A 13 -9.58 -16.73 19.95
N GLU A 14 -10.01 -15.58 20.48
CA GLU A 14 -9.49 -14.27 20.09
C GLU A 14 -8.00 -14.15 20.44
N PHE A 15 -7.60 -14.64 21.62
CA PHE A 15 -6.21 -14.71 22.02
C PHE A 15 -5.40 -15.59 21.06
N GLN A 16 -5.83 -16.82 20.79
CA GLN A 16 -5.15 -17.73 19.86
C GLN A 16 -5.02 -17.12 18.45
N TYR A 17 -6.08 -16.48 17.96
CA TYR A 17 -6.06 -15.79 16.68
C TYR A 17 -5.04 -14.64 16.65
N SER A 18 -4.94 -13.87 17.73
CA SER A 18 -3.91 -12.83 17.86
C SER A 18 -2.48 -13.41 17.84
N GLN A 19 -2.26 -14.54 18.52
CA GLN A 19 -0.95 -15.21 18.53
C GLN A 19 -0.57 -15.71 17.14
N LEU A 20 -1.51 -16.29 16.39
CA LEU A 20 -1.29 -16.71 15.01
C LEU A 20 -0.88 -15.53 14.10
N LYS A 21 -1.48 -14.36 14.29
CA LYS A 21 -1.09 -13.14 13.54
C LYS A 21 0.34 -12.70 13.85
N TYR A 22 0.75 -12.73 15.11
CA TYR A 22 2.14 -12.41 15.48
C TYR A 22 3.13 -13.45 14.93
N LEU A 23 2.78 -14.74 14.95
CA LEU A 23 3.60 -15.80 14.35
C LEU A 23 3.73 -15.60 12.84
N LYS A 24 2.65 -15.22 12.15
CA LYS A 24 2.69 -14.90 10.73
C LYS A 24 3.56 -13.68 10.43
N GLU A 25 3.56 -12.66 11.28
CA GLU A 25 4.46 -11.52 11.11
C GLU A 25 5.94 -11.93 11.22
N LEU A 26 6.27 -12.85 12.13
CA LEU A 26 7.63 -13.40 12.26
C LEU A 26 8.02 -14.22 11.04
N GLU A 27 7.11 -15.04 10.51
CA GLU A 27 7.32 -15.78 9.25
C GLU A 27 7.60 -14.82 8.09
N TRP A 28 6.78 -13.77 7.95
CA TRP A 28 7.00 -12.74 6.94
C TRP A 28 8.30 -11.98 7.13
N ALA A 29 8.74 -11.73 8.37
CA ALA A 29 10.03 -11.12 8.64
C ALA A 29 11.17 -11.98 8.09
N GLN A 30 11.15 -13.30 8.34
CA GLN A 30 12.14 -14.23 7.80
C GLN A 30 12.12 -14.24 6.27
N ILE A 31 10.94 -14.37 5.65
CA ILE A 31 10.77 -14.34 4.20
C ILE A 31 11.31 -13.03 3.61
N TYR A 32 10.96 -11.89 4.21
CA TYR A 32 11.44 -10.58 3.78
C TYR A 32 12.96 -10.49 3.85
N HIS A 33 13.56 -10.82 5.00
CA HIS A 33 15.01 -10.72 5.20
C HIS A 33 15.79 -11.63 4.26
N ASP A 34 15.29 -12.83 3.97
CA ASP A 34 15.89 -13.71 2.97
C ASP A 34 15.73 -13.15 1.56
N SER A 35 14.59 -12.54 1.23
CA SER A 35 14.32 -11.99 -0.11
C SER A 35 15.18 -10.77 -0.47
N ILE A 36 15.69 -10.04 0.53
CA ILE A 36 16.57 -8.88 0.36
C ILE A 36 18.06 -9.23 0.48
N ARG A 37 18.39 -10.48 0.83
CA ARG A 37 19.79 -10.91 0.96
C ARG A 37 20.54 -10.71 -0.35
N GLY A 38 21.73 -10.12 -0.26
CA GLY A 38 22.58 -9.79 -1.42
C GLY A 38 22.16 -8.53 -2.20
N GLN A 39 21.09 -7.84 -1.81
CA GLN A 39 20.72 -6.56 -2.42
C GLN A 39 21.49 -5.41 -1.76
N GLU A 40 22.63 -5.03 -2.35
CA GLU A 40 23.52 -4.00 -1.80
C GLU A 40 22.88 -2.66 -1.42
N GLY A 41 21.92 -2.16 -2.19
CA GLY A 41 21.23 -0.92 -1.87
C GLY A 41 20.30 -1.04 -0.66
N ILE A 42 19.74 -2.23 -0.42
CA ILE A 42 18.74 -2.45 0.65
C ILE A 42 19.36 -2.97 1.93
N LYS A 43 20.47 -3.70 1.87
CA LYS A 43 21.09 -4.36 3.04
C LYS A 43 21.39 -3.39 4.20
N ASP A 44 21.76 -2.15 3.88
CA ASP A 44 22.13 -1.12 4.86
C ASP A 44 21.00 -0.09 5.08
N LEU A 45 19.85 -0.28 4.44
CA LEU A 45 18.70 0.61 4.61
C LEU A 45 18.01 0.31 5.95
N SER A 46 18.12 1.25 6.88
CA SER A 46 17.39 1.19 8.15
C SER A 46 15.90 1.48 7.92
N LEU A 47 15.05 0.51 8.24
CA LEU A 47 13.59 0.61 8.16
C LEU A 47 12.95 0.32 9.52
N ASN A 48 11.94 1.12 9.87
CA ASN A 48 11.09 0.89 11.04
C ASN A 48 9.80 0.17 10.64
N ILE A 49 9.89 -1.14 10.36
CA ILE A 49 8.76 -1.94 9.88
C ILE A 49 7.71 -2.17 10.98
N GLY A 50 6.42 -2.03 10.63
CA GLY A 50 5.27 -2.23 11.50
C GLY A 50 4.72 -0.95 12.16
N ARG A 51 3.81 -1.13 13.13
CA ARG A 51 3.04 -0.04 13.77
C ARG A 51 2.28 0.80 12.73
N TRP A 52 2.65 2.08 12.60
CA TRP A 52 2.08 3.03 11.65
C TRP A 52 2.63 2.86 10.23
N ALA A 53 3.73 2.12 10.04
CA ALA A 53 4.25 1.78 8.73
C ALA A 53 3.67 0.44 8.24
N GLY A 54 3.95 0.11 6.98
CA GLY A 54 3.72 -1.21 6.40
C GLY A 54 4.40 -2.31 7.22
N ASN A 55 3.79 -3.50 7.21
CA ASN A 55 4.30 -4.68 7.91
C ASN A 55 5.26 -5.49 7.02
N TYR A 56 5.84 -6.58 7.52
CA TYR A 56 6.79 -7.38 6.72
C TYR A 56 6.15 -7.98 5.46
N THR A 57 4.86 -8.34 5.51
CA THR A 57 4.11 -8.78 4.33
C THR A 57 4.10 -7.70 3.25
N PHE A 58 3.78 -6.47 3.62
CA PHE A 58 3.79 -5.32 2.71
C PHE A 58 5.17 -5.10 2.10
N PHE A 59 6.24 -5.07 2.91
CA PHE A 59 7.60 -4.83 2.41
C PHE A 59 8.13 -5.98 1.55
N TYR A 60 7.74 -7.22 1.83
CA TYR A 60 8.03 -8.35 0.96
C TYR A 60 7.38 -8.18 -0.41
N ILE A 61 6.08 -7.88 -0.46
CA ILE A 61 5.37 -7.65 -1.73
C ILE A 61 5.99 -6.49 -2.49
N LEU A 62 6.25 -5.36 -1.82
CA LEU A 62 6.87 -4.19 -2.43
C LEU A 62 8.26 -4.53 -3.00
N ASN A 63 9.08 -5.28 -2.26
CA ASN A 63 10.39 -5.77 -2.73
C ASN A 63 10.24 -6.61 -4.01
N ARG A 64 9.34 -7.59 -4.01
CA ARG A 64 9.11 -8.46 -5.17
C ARG A 64 8.59 -7.67 -6.37
N VAL A 65 7.69 -6.72 -6.16
CA VAL A 65 7.17 -5.86 -7.22
C VAL A 65 8.26 -4.99 -7.85
N LEU A 66 9.04 -4.28 -7.03
CA LEU A 66 10.11 -3.41 -7.52
C LEU A 66 11.22 -4.19 -8.22
N LYS A 67 11.61 -5.34 -7.67
CA LYS A 67 12.68 -6.19 -8.21
C LYS A 67 12.31 -6.86 -9.52
N ASP A 68 11.14 -7.48 -9.60
CA ASP A 68 10.78 -8.35 -10.71
C ASP A 68 10.16 -7.57 -11.87
N TYR A 69 9.35 -6.56 -11.57
CA TYR A 69 8.55 -5.85 -12.57
C TYR A 69 9.07 -4.45 -12.89
N LYS A 70 9.96 -3.89 -12.07
CA LYS A 70 10.73 -2.67 -12.34
C LYS A 70 9.86 -1.53 -12.89
N PRO A 71 8.83 -1.09 -12.15
CA PRO A 71 7.90 -0.06 -12.61
C PRO A 71 8.64 1.23 -12.97
N LEU A 72 8.29 1.88 -14.08
CA LEU A 72 8.90 3.15 -14.51
C LEU A 72 8.30 4.33 -13.77
N ASN A 73 7.01 4.31 -13.47
CA ASN A 73 6.34 5.37 -12.72
C ASN A 73 5.63 4.80 -11.50
N VAL A 74 6.03 5.24 -10.30
CA VAL A 74 5.45 4.84 -9.02
C VAL A 74 4.66 6.01 -8.43
N LEU A 75 3.39 5.78 -8.10
CA LEU A 75 2.58 6.68 -7.28
C LEU A 75 2.43 6.08 -5.89
N GLU A 76 2.88 6.81 -4.88
CA GLU A 76 2.71 6.46 -3.48
C GLU A 76 1.74 7.44 -2.82
N LEU A 77 0.71 6.90 -2.19
CA LEU A 77 -0.20 7.65 -1.34
C LEU A 77 0.22 7.42 0.10
N GLY A 78 0.78 8.45 0.75
CA GLY A 78 1.37 8.40 2.10
C GLY A 78 2.90 8.45 2.08
N LEU A 79 3.51 9.23 2.98
CA LEU A 79 4.97 9.32 3.13
C LEU A 79 5.46 8.51 4.33
N GLY A 80 6.46 7.65 4.14
CA GLY A 80 7.01 6.87 5.25
C GLY A 80 8.17 5.94 4.89
N GLU A 81 8.23 4.80 5.58
CA GLU A 81 9.30 3.80 5.41
C GLU A 81 9.29 3.16 4.01
N SER A 82 8.10 3.01 3.41
CA SER A 82 7.93 2.60 2.01
C SER A 82 8.56 3.59 1.03
N SER A 83 8.48 4.89 1.32
CA SER A 83 9.12 5.95 0.52
C SER A 83 10.64 5.84 0.55
N LYS A 84 11.23 5.53 1.73
CA LYS A 84 12.68 5.25 1.83
C LYS A 84 13.05 4.05 0.97
N PHE A 85 12.27 2.98 1.06
CA PHE A 85 12.50 1.73 0.34
C PHE A 85 12.45 1.93 -1.18
N ILE A 86 11.40 2.57 -1.69
CA ILE A 86 11.25 2.89 -3.12
C ILE A 86 12.37 3.81 -3.58
N SER A 87 12.67 4.86 -2.80
CA SER A 87 13.76 5.81 -3.09
C SER A 87 15.12 5.11 -3.25
N THR A 88 15.46 4.21 -2.33
CA THR A 88 16.70 3.43 -2.42
C THR A 88 16.71 2.50 -3.63
N TYR A 89 15.58 1.87 -3.95
CA TYR A 89 15.43 1.09 -5.17
C TYR A 89 15.68 1.92 -6.43
N LEU A 90 15.16 3.14 -6.48
CA LEU A 90 15.39 4.08 -7.57
C LEU A 90 16.88 4.36 -7.75
N ASP A 91 17.63 4.61 -6.67
CA ASP A 91 19.05 4.99 -6.76
C ASP A 91 19.98 3.83 -7.15
N PHE A 92 19.67 2.60 -6.74
CA PHE A 92 20.54 1.45 -6.98
C PHE A 92 20.13 0.59 -8.16
N TYR A 93 18.83 0.44 -8.42
CA TYR A 93 18.31 -0.60 -9.32
C TYR A 93 17.40 -0.08 -10.42
N LEU A 94 16.66 1.01 -10.16
CA LEU A 94 15.62 1.54 -11.04
C LEU A 94 15.95 2.98 -11.47
N THR A 95 17.11 3.15 -12.12
CA THR A 95 17.67 4.46 -12.47
C THR A 95 16.84 5.26 -13.48
N ASN A 96 15.96 4.60 -14.22
CA ASN A 96 15.02 5.20 -15.17
C ASN A 96 13.61 5.41 -14.61
N SER A 97 13.38 5.08 -13.34
CA SER A 97 12.07 5.17 -12.71
C SER A 97 11.86 6.47 -11.94
N ASN A 98 10.62 6.96 -11.93
CA ASN A 98 10.18 8.15 -11.21
C ASN A 98 9.20 7.77 -10.10
N HIS A 99 9.19 8.58 -9.06
CA HIS A 99 8.36 8.35 -7.88
C HIS A 99 7.66 9.64 -7.45
N LEU A 100 6.33 9.61 -7.44
CA LEU A 100 5.50 10.68 -6.88
C LEU A 100 4.89 10.20 -5.56
N ILE A 101 5.15 10.95 -4.50
CA ILE A 101 4.61 10.73 -3.15
C ILE A 101 3.58 11.81 -2.87
N ILE A 102 2.37 11.42 -2.51
CA ILE A 102 1.32 12.32 -2.05
C ILE A 102 1.27 12.25 -0.54
N GLU A 103 1.47 13.38 0.12
CA GLU A 103 1.47 13.49 1.57
C GLU A 103 0.51 14.60 2.04
N GLN A 104 -0.16 14.38 3.16
CA GLN A 104 -1.15 15.29 3.74
C GLN A 104 -0.55 16.31 4.70
N ASP A 105 0.50 15.95 5.43
CA ASP A 105 1.07 16.74 6.51
C ASP A 105 2.44 17.30 6.10
N LYS A 106 2.48 18.63 5.95
CA LYS A 106 3.71 19.37 5.64
C LYS A 106 4.76 19.24 6.74
N SER A 107 4.36 19.21 8.01
CA SER A 107 5.25 19.06 9.15
C SER A 107 5.88 17.67 9.18
N TRP A 108 5.08 16.64 8.90
CA TRP A 108 5.58 15.27 8.72
C TRP A 108 6.58 15.19 7.56
N SER A 109 6.25 15.78 6.41
CA SER A 109 7.17 15.85 5.27
C SER A 109 8.49 16.53 5.61
N SER A 110 8.45 17.64 6.35
CA SER A 110 9.65 18.33 6.84
C SER A 110 10.47 17.45 7.79
N ALA A 111 9.82 16.79 8.76
CA ALA A 111 10.50 15.90 9.70
C ALA A 111 11.15 14.70 9.01
N PHE A 112 10.46 14.09 8.04
CA PHE A 112 10.97 12.99 7.23
C PHE A 112 12.23 13.40 6.45
N LYS A 113 12.21 14.56 5.79
CA LYS A 113 13.35 15.07 5.00
C LYS A 113 14.60 15.37 5.83
N LEU A 114 14.44 15.64 7.13
CA LEU A 114 15.58 15.80 8.04
C LEU A 114 16.27 14.46 8.35
N GLN A 115 15.55 13.35 8.24
CA GLN A 115 16.04 12.01 8.59
C GLN A 115 16.49 11.20 7.37
N PHE A 116 15.95 11.48 6.19
CA PHE A 116 16.23 10.72 4.99
C PHE A 116 16.25 11.60 3.74
N SER A 117 17.30 11.46 2.94
CA SER A 117 17.39 12.08 1.62
C SER A 117 16.76 11.15 0.58
N LEU A 118 15.64 11.58 0.01
CA LEU A 118 15.04 10.88 -1.12
C LEU A 118 15.91 10.99 -2.37
N SER A 119 15.75 10.03 -3.27
CA SER A 119 16.30 10.02 -4.62
C SER A 119 15.88 11.30 -5.33
N LYS A 120 16.77 11.82 -6.20
CA LYS A 120 16.46 12.98 -7.05
C LYS A 120 15.26 12.74 -7.99
N ARG A 121 14.87 11.48 -8.19
CA ARG A 121 13.71 11.04 -8.99
C ARG A 121 12.43 10.83 -8.15
N SER A 122 12.50 11.09 -6.84
CA SER A 122 11.34 11.09 -5.94
C SER A 122 10.89 12.52 -5.66
N LYS A 123 9.59 12.77 -5.79
CA LYS A 123 8.96 14.07 -5.53
C LYS A 123 7.84 13.91 -4.52
N ILE A 124 7.80 14.79 -3.52
CA ILE A 124 6.67 14.89 -2.58
C ILE A 124 5.78 16.06 -2.99
N GLU A 125 4.49 15.79 -3.17
CA GLU A 125 3.45 16.81 -3.29
C GLU A 125 2.59 16.81 -2.02
N ILE A 126 2.38 18.00 -1.44
CA ILE A 126 1.53 18.16 -0.27
C ILE A 126 0.09 18.41 -0.70
N CYS A 127 -0.81 17.52 -0.30
CA CYS A 127 -2.25 17.58 -0.53
C CYS A 127 -2.97 17.44 0.82
N PRO A 128 -3.47 18.51 1.45
CA PRO A 128 -4.18 18.42 2.72
C PRO A 128 -5.38 17.45 2.67
N ILE A 129 -5.79 16.90 3.81
CA ILE A 129 -7.01 16.09 3.88
C ILE A 129 -8.23 17.01 3.84
N VAL A 130 -9.22 16.64 3.03
CA VAL A 130 -10.60 17.12 3.12
C VAL A 130 -11.55 15.94 3.28
N GLU A 131 -12.74 16.20 3.84
CA GLU A 131 -13.80 15.19 3.91
C GLU A 131 -14.76 15.34 2.72
N LYS A 132 -15.11 14.21 2.11
CA LYS A 132 -16.15 14.12 1.07
C LYS A 132 -17.16 13.04 1.42
N ASN A 133 -18.41 13.27 1.04
CA ASN A 133 -19.46 12.25 1.16
C ASN A 133 -19.36 11.25 0.01
N ILE A 134 -18.99 10.00 0.33
CA ILE A 134 -18.95 8.89 -0.62
C ILE A 134 -19.99 7.86 -0.15
N ASN A 135 -21.03 7.64 -0.96
CA ASN A 135 -22.16 6.76 -0.63
C ASN A 135 -22.71 7.04 0.78
N GLU A 136 -22.95 8.32 1.10
CA GLU A 136 -23.47 8.79 2.39
C GLU A 136 -22.52 8.67 3.59
N PHE A 137 -21.26 8.25 3.39
CA PHE A 137 -20.25 8.22 4.44
C PHE A 137 -19.25 9.37 4.30
N PRO A 138 -18.84 10.02 5.41
CA PRO A 138 -17.74 10.96 5.40
C PRO A 138 -16.42 10.21 5.21
N VAL A 139 -15.69 10.57 4.16
CA VAL A 139 -14.43 9.93 3.77
C VAL A 139 -13.34 10.97 3.63
N LYS A 140 -12.21 10.71 4.28
CA LYS A 140 -10.99 11.50 4.14
C LYS A 140 -10.35 11.23 2.79
N VAL A 141 -10.10 12.28 2.04
CA VAL A 141 -9.45 12.25 0.73
C VAL A 141 -8.41 13.36 0.62
N TYR A 142 -7.50 13.23 -0.34
CA TYR A 142 -6.56 14.29 -0.66
C TYR A 142 -7.23 15.44 -1.40
N GLU A 143 -7.04 16.67 -0.92
CA GLU A 143 -7.49 17.88 -1.58
C GLU A 143 -6.72 18.11 -2.88
N ASN A 144 -7.44 18.44 -3.97
CA ASN A 144 -6.86 18.78 -5.28
C ASN A 144 -5.89 17.74 -5.87
N LEU A 145 -5.98 16.47 -5.45
CA LEU A 145 -5.12 15.38 -5.90
C LEU A 145 -5.02 15.28 -7.43
N GLU A 146 -6.14 15.43 -8.11
CA GLU A 146 -6.23 15.30 -9.56
C GLU A 146 -5.34 16.29 -10.31
N SER A 147 -5.07 17.47 -9.73
CA SER A 147 -4.17 18.46 -10.33
C SER A 147 -2.69 18.09 -10.23
N LYS A 148 -2.35 17.12 -9.38
CA LYS A 148 -0.98 16.68 -9.07
C LYS A 148 -0.59 15.41 -9.82
N ILE A 149 -1.57 14.63 -10.26
CA ILE A 149 -1.38 13.38 -10.98
C ILE A 149 -1.39 13.70 -12.48
N GLN A 150 -0.22 13.65 -13.11
CA GLN A 150 -0.04 14.03 -14.52
C GLN A 150 0.17 12.83 -15.46
N ASN A 151 0.58 11.69 -14.91
CA ASN A 151 0.97 10.51 -15.66
C ASN A 151 0.12 9.30 -15.29
N ASN A 152 0.11 8.30 -16.16
CA ASN A 152 -0.25 6.95 -15.75
C ASN A 152 0.93 6.34 -14.98
N TYR A 153 0.63 5.61 -13.91
CA TYR A 153 1.64 4.94 -13.08
C TYR A 153 1.56 3.43 -13.25
N ASP A 154 2.71 2.77 -13.22
CA ASP A 154 2.81 1.32 -13.33
C ASP A 154 2.57 0.65 -11.97
N LEU A 155 2.93 1.34 -10.89
CA LEU A 155 2.75 0.91 -9.51
C LEU A 155 2.03 2.01 -8.70
N TYR A 156 0.96 1.62 -8.02
CA TYR A 156 0.24 2.41 -7.04
C TYR A 156 0.41 1.78 -5.67
N VAL A 157 1.03 2.50 -4.73
CA VAL A 157 1.18 2.09 -3.33
C VAL A 157 0.22 2.91 -2.49
N VAL A 158 -0.77 2.27 -1.86
CA VAL A 158 -1.91 2.93 -1.24
C VAL A 158 -1.91 2.69 0.27
N ASP A 159 -1.32 3.63 1.01
CA ASP A 159 -1.29 3.65 2.48
C ASP A 159 -1.88 4.95 3.09
N GLY A 160 -2.13 5.97 2.27
CA GLY A 160 -2.76 7.22 2.64
C GLY A 160 -4.00 7.57 1.80
N PRO A 161 -4.75 8.61 2.17
CA PRO A 161 -4.60 9.41 3.39
C PRO A 161 -5.03 8.63 4.65
N HIS A 162 -5.12 9.31 5.79
CA HIS A 162 -5.66 8.73 7.03
C HIS A 162 -6.93 7.90 6.80
N GLY A 163 -6.95 6.71 7.42
CA GLY A 163 -8.04 5.76 7.23
C GLY A 163 -9.42 6.30 7.61
N SER A 164 -10.44 5.88 6.87
CA SER A 164 -11.86 6.18 7.13
C SER A 164 -12.62 4.89 7.49
N PRO A 165 -13.69 4.94 8.32
CA PRO A 165 -14.43 3.72 8.68
C PRO A 165 -15.03 2.98 7.49
N ARG A 166 -15.46 3.74 6.47
CA ARG A 166 -16.01 3.24 5.19
C ARG A 166 -15.25 3.89 4.04
N PHE A 167 -15.11 3.19 2.92
CA PHE A 167 -14.47 3.69 1.70
C PHE A 167 -13.11 4.38 1.95
N SER A 168 -12.29 3.79 2.80
CA SER A 168 -10.98 4.35 3.17
C SER A 168 -10.03 4.39 1.98
N ARG A 169 -9.20 5.43 1.90
CA ARG A 169 -8.22 5.63 0.80
C ARG A 169 -8.90 5.66 -0.58
N TYR A 170 -10.09 6.27 -0.66
CA TYR A 170 -10.92 6.29 -1.87
C TYR A 170 -10.28 7.01 -3.07
N ASP A 171 -9.24 7.80 -2.85
CA ASP A 171 -8.50 8.49 -3.91
C ASP A 171 -8.06 7.55 -5.04
N ILE A 172 -7.67 6.30 -4.72
CA ILE A 172 -7.32 5.31 -5.74
C ILE A 172 -8.49 4.96 -6.67
N VAL A 173 -9.74 5.01 -6.18
CA VAL A 173 -10.94 4.82 -7.02
C VAL A 173 -11.10 6.00 -7.98
N SER A 174 -10.88 7.22 -7.51
CA SER A 174 -10.91 8.43 -8.35
C SER A 174 -9.86 8.37 -9.46
N ILE A 175 -8.66 7.87 -9.14
CA ILE A 175 -7.60 7.62 -10.12
C ILE A 175 -8.01 6.51 -11.11
N ALA A 176 -8.51 5.38 -10.62
CA ALA A 176 -8.91 4.23 -11.46
C ALA A 176 -9.98 4.60 -12.50
N LYS A 177 -10.92 5.50 -12.16
CA LYS A 177 -11.91 6.00 -13.11
C LYS A 177 -11.28 6.66 -14.34
N LYS A 178 -10.12 7.29 -14.18
CA LYS A 178 -9.40 8.01 -15.24
C LYS A 178 -8.40 7.14 -16.01
N MET A 179 -8.08 5.94 -15.54
CA MET A 179 -7.16 5.03 -16.23
C MET A 179 -7.69 4.66 -17.62
N SER A 180 -6.79 4.48 -18.60
CA SER A 180 -7.17 3.97 -19.91
C SER A 180 -7.40 2.45 -19.85
N PRO A 181 -8.28 1.88 -20.70
CA PRO A 181 -8.57 0.45 -20.71
C PRO A 181 -7.35 -0.46 -20.97
N ASN A 182 -6.35 0.06 -21.69
CA ASN A 182 -5.14 -0.68 -22.07
C ASN A 182 -3.96 -0.38 -21.12
N HIS A 183 -4.20 0.36 -20.03
CA HIS A 183 -3.15 0.68 -19.06
C HIS A 183 -2.87 -0.53 -18.18
N GLU A 184 -1.62 -0.99 -18.16
CA GLU A 184 -1.18 -2.10 -17.31
C GLU A 184 -0.65 -1.57 -15.97
N PHE A 185 -1.08 -2.13 -14.85
CA PHE A 185 -0.72 -1.62 -13.53
C PHE A 185 -0.68 -2.68 -12.42
N ILE A 186 -0.06 -2.29 -11.30
CA ILE A 186 -0.08 -2.97 -10.01
C ILE A 186 -0.59 -1.97 -8.95
N ILE A 187 -1.56 -2.36 -8.14
CA ILE A 187 -2.01 -1.62 -6.95
C ILE A 187 -1.73 -2.48 -5.72
N ILE A 188 -0.99 -1.92 -4.76
CA ILE A 188 -0.79 -2.49 -3.42
C ILE A 188 -1.61 -1.64 -2.44
N LEU A 189 -2.55 -2.27 -1.74
CA LEU A 189 -3.41 -1.63 -0.76
C LEU A 189 -3.08 -2.17 0.63
N ASP A 190 -2.51 -1.32 1.49
CA ASP A 190 -2.20 -1.66 2.88
C ASP A 190 -3.45 -1.63 3.77
N ASP A 191 -3.39 -2.27 4.94
CA ASP A 191 -4.49 -2.41 5.91
C ASP A 191 -5.80 -2.98 5.34
N TYR A 192 -5.75 -3.88 4.36
CA TYR A 192 -6.95 -4.44 3.72
C TYR A 192 -7.90 -5.14 4.69
N GLN A 193 -7.45 -5.51 5.89
CA GLN A 193 -8.30 -6.12 6.91
C GLN A 193 -9.46 -5.22 7.36
N ARG A 194 -9.31 -3.89 7.28
CA ARG A 194 -10.36 -2.96 7.77
C ARG A 194 -11.49 -2.81 6.74
N GLN A 195 -12.67 -2.47 7.25
CA GLN A 195 -13.87 -2.39 6.41
C GLN A 195 -13.76 -1.31 5.33
N GLY A 196 -13.15 -0.16 5.64
CA GLY A 196 -13.02 0.93 4.69
C GLY A 196 -12.22 0.55 3.44
N GLU A 197 -11.10 -0.16 3.60
CA GLU A 197 -10.27 -0.66 2.49
C GLU A 197 -11.01 -1.71 1.66
N LYS A 198 -11.79 -2.58 2.32
CA LYS A 198 -12.64 -3.56 1.62
C LYS A 198 -13.68 -2.87 0.73
N ASP A 199 -14.36 -1.84 1.25
CA ASP A 199 -15.33 -1.07 0.47
C ASP A 199 -14.67 -0.43 -0.77
N THR A 200 -13.47 0.14 -0.59
CA THR A 200 -12.67 0.74 -1.66
C THR A 200 -12.29 -0.29 -2.72
N PHE A 201 -11.85 -1.48 -2.31
CA PHE A 201 -11.56 -2.58 -3.24
C PHE A 201 -12.79 -3.00 -4.05
N TYR A 202 -13.95 -3.21 -3.43
CA TYR A 202 -15.16 -3.58 -4.17
C TYR A 202 -15.59 -2.47 -5.15
N LYS A 203 -15.37 -1.20 -4.78
CA LYS A 203 -15.60 -0.10 -5.70
C LYS A 203 -14.61 -0.10 -6.87
N LEU A 204 -13.33 -0.39 -6.63
CA LEU A 204 -12.34 -0.58 -7.69
C LEU A 204 -12.75 -1.70 -8.65
N GLN A 205 -13.16 -2.87 -8.14
CA GLN A 205 -13.62 -3.97 -8.99
C GLN A 205 -14.78 -3.55 -9.89
N SER A 206 -15.74 -2.78 -9.35
CA SER A 206 -16.88 -2.26 -10.11
C SER A 206 -16.42 -1.30 -11.22
N VAL A 207 -15.52 -0.37 -10.89
CA VAL A 207 -14.96 0.59 -11.86
C VAL A 207 -14.20 -0.13 -12.98
N PHE A 208 -13.36 -1.12 -12.64
CA PHE A 208 -12.60 -1.85 -13.65
C PHE A 208 -13.50 -2.71 -14.55
N LYS A 209 -14.53 -3.34 -13.98
CA LYS A 209 -15.55 -4.07 -14.74
C LYS A 209 -16.30 -3.16 -15.71
N GLU A 210 -16.75 -1.98 -15.27
CA GLU A 210 -17.42 -0.98 -16.11
C GLU A 210 -16.53 -0.50 -17.27
N LYS A 211 -15.21 -0.44 -17.06
CA LYS A 211 -14.22 -0.03 -18.06
C LYS A 211 -13.72 -1.18 -18.95
N GLY A 212 -14.18 -2.42 -18.72
CA GLY A 212 -13.71 -3.60 -19.45
C GLY A 212 -12.27 -4.00 -19.13
N ILE A 213 -11.71 -3.54 -18.00
CA ILE A 213 -10.35 -3.88 -17.57
C ILE A 213 -10.40 -5.18 -16.77
N ILE A 214 -9.73 -6.22 -17.28
CA ILE A 214 -9.58 -7.50 -16.57
C ILE A 214 -8.52 -7.30 -15.48
N ILE A 215 -8.89 -7.66 -14.26
CA ILE A 215 -8.00 -7.58 -13.10
C ILE A 215 -7.85 -8.95 -12.43
N TYR A 216 -6.68 -9.17 -11.85
CA TYR A 216 -6.34 -10.24 -10.94
C TYR A 216 -6.08 -9.64 -9.57
N HIS A 217 -6.36 -10.37 -8.50
CA HIS A 217 -6.08 -9.87 -7.15
C HIS A 217 -5.85 -11.00 -6.17
N GLU A 218 -5.01 -10.76 -5.17
CA GLU A 218 -4.80 -11.66 -4.04
C GLU A 218 -4.67 -10.87 -2.73
N THR A 219 -4.98 -11.52 -1.62
CA THR A 219 -4.79 -11.01 -0.27
C THR A 219 -3.69 -11.80 0.41
N PHE A 220 -2.65 -11.11 0.84
CA PHE A 220 -1.58 -11.69 1.64
C PHE A 220 -1.86 -11.46 3.11
N PHE A 221 -1.81 -12.55 3.89
CA PHE A 221 -2.20 -12.55 5.29
C PHE A 221 -0.97 -12.54 6.20
N GLY A 222 -0.72 -11.42 6.87
CA GLY A 222 0.24 -11.28 7.98
C GLY A 222 -0.45 -10.81 9.25
N PHE A 223 0.25 -10.01 10.06
CA PHE A 223 -0.41 -9.28 11.15
C PHE A 223 -1.45 -8.30 10.59
N LYS A 224 -1.08 -7.61 9.51
CA LYS A 224 -1.97 -6.86 8.62
C LYS A 224 -2.23 -7.67 7.35
N GLU A 225 -3.34 -7.39 6.68
CA GLU A 225 -3.67 -7.94 5.37
C GLU A 225 -3.29 -6.92 4.30
N VAL A 226 -2.61 -7.39 3.26
CA VAL A 226 -2.23 -6.55 2.11
C VAL A 226 -2.94 -7.08 0.88
N LYS A 227 -3.65 -6.22 0.15
CA LYS A 227 -4.30 -6.60 -1.10
C LYS A 227 -3.45 -6.15 -2.28
N ILE A 228 -3.19 -7.07 -3.20
CA ILE A 228 -2.64 -6.74 -4.51
C ILE A 228 -3.74 -6.82 -5.57
N ILE A 229 -3.74 -5.88 -6.52
CA ILE A 229 -4.63 -5.85 -7.67
C ILE A 229 -3.78 -5.56 -8.89
N THR A 230 -3.88 -6.38 -9.93
CA THR A 230 -3.06 -6.26 -11.13
C THR A 230 -3.84 -6.47 -12.40
N THR A 231 -3.30 -5.97 -13.50
CA THR A 231 -3.73 -6.32 -14.86
C THR A 231 -2.98 -7.57 -15.37
N GLU A 232 -3.35 -8.05 -16.56
CA GLU A 232 -2.84 -9.29 -17.15
C GLU A 232 -1.31 -9.40 -17.14
N LYS A 233 -0.60 -8.34 -17.52
CA LYS A 233 0.87 -8.33 -17.58
C LYS A 233 1.52 -8.70 -16.23
N TYR A 234 0.86 -8.36 -15.13
CA TYR A 234 1.37 -8.51 -13.78
C TYR A 234 0.59 -9.54 -12.95
N LYS A 235 -0.21 -10.41 -13.57
CA LYS A 235 -1.07 -11.38 -12.86
C LYS A 235 -0.32 -12.27 -11.87
N TYR A 236 0.94 -12.63 -12.17
CA TYR A 236 1.77 -13.47 -11.30
C TYR A 236 2.21 -12.77 -10.01
N CYS A 237 1.99 -11.45 -9.87
CA CYS A 237 2.08 -10.78 -8.58
C CYS A 237 1.13 -11.38 -7.53
N CYS A 238 0.03 -11.98 -7.97
CA CYS A 238 -0.94 -12.65 -7.10
C CYS A 238 -0.44 -14.00 -6.57
N SER A 239 0.75 -14.45 -6.99
CA SER A 239 1.37 -15.71 -6.55
C SER A 239 2.76 -15.49 -5.94
N ILE A 240 3.07 -14.24 -5.57
CA ILE A 240 4.32 -13.86 -4.90
C ILE A 240 4.48 -14.59 -3.57
#